data_AF-A0A1I4IAF1-F1
#
_entry.id   AF-A0A1I4IAF1-F1
#
_cell.length_a   1.000
_cell.length_b   1.000
_cell.length_c   1.000
_cell.angle_alpha   90.00
_cell.angle_beta   90.00
_cell.angle_gamma   90.00
#
_symmetry.space_group_name_H-M   'P 1'
#
loop_
_entity.id
_entity.type
_entity.pdbx_description
1 polymer ?
#
loop_
_entity_poly.entity_id
_entity_poly.type
_entity_poly.pdbx_seq_one_letter_code
_entity_poly.pdbx_strand_id
1 'polypeptide(L)'
;MRPASPLSAAEPLKIRFGVAQVGKGGVPFSNGGVASLADQRKALQQELEGSGVQVEWFYFKGAGPAVNEALANRQLDFAVQGDLPAVVAKAGGLDTRLIAADNLLSSTYLVVPADSPARTLNDLKGKRVALFKGTNLHLAILRALKQQGLGERDFRTLNMDFATMAAALTSKDIDGAWFDARAFDLQASGVGRIV
;
A
#
# COMPACT_ATOMS: atom_id res chain seq x y z
N MET A 1 48.57 21.61 -27.90
CA MET A 1 47.80 20.38 -27.65
C MET A 1 46.85 20.64 -26.49
N ARG A 2 45.52 20.58 -26.70
CA ARG A 2 44.56 20.55 -25.60
C ARG A 2 44.56 19.13 -25.01
N PRO A 3 44.63 18.96 -23.68
CA PRO A 3 44.53 17.63 -23.07
C PRO A 3 43.13 17.06 -23.35
N ALA A 4 43.08 15.78 -23.71
CA ALA A 4 41.82 15.06 -23.88
C ALA A 4 41.08 15.03 -22.53
N SER A 5 39.83 15.48 -22.52
CA SER A 5 38.94 15.27 -21.38
C SER A 5 38.82 13.77 -21.12
N PRO A 6 38.90 13.30 -19.85
CA PRO A 6 38.66 11.91 -19.55
C PRO A 6 37.23 11.57 -20.00
N LEU A 7 37.08 10.45 -20.71
CA LEU A 7 35.80 9.83 -21.00
C LEU A 7 35.06 9.67 -19.66
N SER A 8 34.01 10.46 -19.45
CA SER A 8 33.09 10.28 -18.34
C SER A 8 32.64 8.83 -18.37
N ALA A 9 32.82 8.09 -17.28
CA ALA A 9 32.20 6.79 -17.11
C ALA A 9 30.72 6.96 -17.44
N ALA A 10 30.18 6.12 -18.33
CA ALA A 10 28.78 6.19 -18.71
C ALA A 10 27.94 6.09 -17.43
N GLU A 11 26.92 6.95 -17.29
CA GLU A 11 26.04 6.90 -16.12
C GLU A 11 25.44 5.48 -16.00
N PRO A 12 25.41 4.92 -14.78
CA PRO A 12 24.89 3.58 -14.59
C PRO A 12 23.42 3.52 -15.00
N LEU A 13 23.02 2.41 -15.63
CA LEU A 13 21.62 2.18 -15.97
C LEU A 13 20.81 2.05 -14.68
N LYS A 14 19.80 2.88 -14.49
CA LYS A 14 18.95 2.87 -13.29
C LYS A 14 17.71 2.02 -13.50
N ILE A 15 17.43 1.14 -12.54
CA ILE A 15 16.17 0.39 -12.43
C ILE A 15 15.45 0.85 -11.16
N ARG A 16 14.23 1.36 -11.32
CA ARG A 16 13.46 2.04 -10.28
C ARG A 16 12.25 1.23 -9.87
N PHE A 17 12.23 0.78 -8.62
CA PHE A 17 11.13 0.04 -8.02
C PHE A 17 10.25 0.98 -7.21
N GLY A 18 8.95 0.98 -7.46
CA GLY A 18 7.97 1.68 -6.62
C GLY A 18 7.23 0.71 -5.71
N VAL A 19 7.15 1.04 -4.43
CA VAL A 19 6.51 0.23 -3.40
C VAL A 19 5.30 0.99 -2.86
N ALA A 20 4.12 0.37 -2.88
CA ALA A 20 2.86 0.97 -2.44
C ALA A 20 2.70 1.04 -0.91
N GLN A 21 3.77 1.36 -0.18
CA GLN A 21 3.84 1.51 1.27
C GLN A 21 4.90 2.56 1.65
N VAL A 22 4.90 3.03 2.90
CA VAL A 22 5.88 4.02 3.43
C VAL A 22 6.81 3.49 4.50
N GLY A 23 6.70 2.21 4.85
CA GLY A 23 7.41 1.64 5.97
C GLY A 23 6.92 2.10 7.34
N LYS A 24 7.73 1.85 8.38
CA LYS A 24 7.38 2.07 9.79
C LYS A 24 8.48 2.89 10.45
N GLY A 25 8.11 3.95 11.18
CA GLY A 25 9.04 4.78 11.94
C GLY A 25 10.09 5.52 11.09
N GLY A 26 9.75 5.89 9.86
CA GLY A 26 10.67 6.58 8.94
C GLY A 26 11.66 5.65 8.24
N VAL A 27 11.63 4.35 8.53
CA VAL A 27 12.40 3.34 7.78
C VAL A 27 11.55 2.86 6.61
N PRO A 28 12.01 3.03 5.36
CA PRO A 28 11.37 2.43 4.20
C PRO A 28 11.33 0.90 4.38
N PHE A 29 10.13 0.38 4.44
CA PHE A 29 9.85 -1.01 4.76
C PHE A 29 8.53 -1.39 4.08
N SER A 30 8.42 -2.63 3.61
CA SER A 30 7.15 -3.18 3.20
C SER A 30 6.88 -4.47 3.95
N ASN A 31 5.63 -4.59 4.42
CA ASN A 31 5.17 -5.63 5.33
C ASN A 31 5.11 -6.97 4.60
N GLY A 32 6.12 -7.83 4.81
CA GLY A 32 6.19 -9.18 4.25
C GLY A 32 6.30 -9.19 2.71
N GLY A 33 7.00 -10.16 2.15
CA GLY A 33 7.15 -10.29 0.69
C GLY A 33 8.61 -10.38 0.26
N VAL A 34 8.82 -11.13 -0.81
CA VAL A 34 10.11 -11.36 -1.46
C VAL A 34 10.73 -10.05 -1.92
N ALA A 35 9.97 -9.13 -2.52
CA ALA A 35 10.51 -7.86 -3.00
C ALA A 35 10.99 -6.96 -1.85
N SER A 36 10.25 -6.95 -0.74
CA SER A 36 10.61 -6.19 0.47
C SER A 36 11.87 -6.74 1.13
N LEU A 37 11.99 -8.08 1.18
CA LEU A 37 13.20 -8.74 1.68
C LEU A 37 14.39 -8.52 0.75
N ALA A 38 14.17 -8.50 -0.56
CA ALA A 38 15.22 -8.25 -1.55
C ALA A 38 15.81 -6.85 -1.39
N ASP A 39 14.98 -5.83 -1.17
CA ASP A 39 15.46 -4.47 -0.86
C ASP A 39 16.26 -4.43 0.45
N GLN A 40 15.68 -4.94 1.54
CA GLN A 40 16.33 -4.93 2.86
C GLN A 40 17.68 -5.65 2.90
N ARG A 41 17.79 -6.77 2.17
CA ARG A 41 19.03 -7.55 2.07
C ARG A 41 19.97 -7.03 0.98
N LYS A 42 19.56 -6.01 0.22
CA LYS A 42 20.25 -5.52 -0.97
C LYS A 42 20.52 -6.63 -2.00
N ALA A 43 19.63 -7.63 -2.06
CA ALA A 43 19.84 -8.85 -2.83
C ALA A 43 19.95 -8.54 -4.34
N LEU A 44 19.07 -7.68 -4.87
CA LEU A 44 19.15 -7.31 -6.29
C LEU A 44 20.42 -6.51 -6.60
N GLN A 45 20.85 -5.64 -5.69
CA GLN A 45 22.08 -4.86 -5.86
C GLN A 45 23.32 -5.75 -5.86
N GLN A 46 23.36 -6.79 -5.02
CA GLN A 46 24.45 -7.76 -4.96
C GLN A 46 24.51 -8.60 -6.25
N GLU A 47 23.38 -9.11 -6.72
CA GLU A 47 23.30 -9.89 -7.96
C GLU A 47 23.70 -9.08 -9.21
N LEU A 48 23.50 -7.76 -9.17
CA LEU A 48 23.82 -6.85 -10.26
C LEU A 48 25.18 -6.14 -10.09
N GLU A 49 25.98 -6.52 -9.10
CA GLU A 49 27.29 -5.90 -8.89
C GLU A 49 28.20 -6.09 -10.11
N GLY A 50 28.89 -5.03 -10.52
CA GLY A 50 29.76 -5.05 -11.72
C GLY A 50 29.01 -5.02 -13.07
N SER A 51 27.67 -5.08 -13.09
CA SER A 51 26.88 -5.02 -14.33
C SER A 51 26.68 -3.61 -14.89
N GLY A 52 27.06 -2.57 -14.12
CA GLY A 52 26.77 -1.17 -14.46
C GLY A 52 25.31 -0.76 -14.22
N VAL A 53 24.52 -1.60 -13.55
CA VAL A 53 23.12 -1.32 -13.18
C VAL A 53 23.02 -0.84 -11.73
N GLN A 54 22.22 0.20 -11.49
CA GLN A 54 21.89 0.71 -10.18
C GLN A 54 20.40 0.48 -9.88
N VAL A 55 20.09 -0.14 -8.74
CA VAL A 55 18.71 -0.35 -8.28
C VAL A 55 18.32 0.73 -7.28
N GLU A 56 17.21 1.41 -7.54
CA GLU A 56 16.62 2.45 -6.68
C GLU A 56 15.21 2.03 -6.23
N TRP A 57 14.88 2.28 -4.97
CA TRP A 57 13.58 1.94 -4.38
C TRP A 57 12.87 3.19 -3.88
N PHE A 58 11.60 3.34 -4.24
CA PHE A 58 10.75 4.49 -3.92
C PHE A 58 9.51 4.02 -3.19
N TYR A 59 9.20 4.65 -2.06
CA TYR A 59 8.12 4.24 -1.16
C TYR A 59 7.01 5.30 -1.13
N PHE A 60 5.78 4.91 -1.46
CA PHE A 60 4.68 5.82 -1.74
C PHE A 60 3.62 5.84 -0.64
N LYS A 61 3.46 7.00 0.01
CA LYS A 61 2.42 7.22 1.03
C LYS A 61 1.01 7.06 0.49
N GLY A 62 0.79 7.55 -0.74
CA GLY A 62 -0.48 7.42 -1.45
C GLY A 62 -0.79 6.00 -1.96
N ALA A 63 0.04 5.01 -1.62
CA ALA A 63 -0.12 3.60 -1.99
C ALA A 63 -0.28 3.40 -3.51
N GLY A 64 -1.14 2.44 -3.92
CA GLY A 64 -1.34 2.05 -5.31
C GLY A 64 -1.62 3.21 -6.27
N PRO A 65 -2.55 4.15 -5.97
CA PRO A 65 -2.78 5.31 -6.83
C PRO A 65 -1.52 6.13 -7.12
N ALA A 66 -0.69 6.40 -6.11
CA ALA A 66 0.54 7.17 -6.31
C ALA A 66 1.62 6.39 -7.07
N VAL A 67 1.71 5.07 -6.87
CA VAL A 67 2.58 4.20 -7.68
C VAL A 67 2.15 4.21 -9.15
N ASN A 68 0.84 4.16 -9.42
CA ASN A 68 0.30 4.23 -10.77
C ASN A 68 0.58 5.57 -11.45
N GLU A 69 0.48 6.68 -10.71
CA GLU A 69 0.87 8.01 -11.20
C GLU A 69 2.36 8.05 -11.59
N ALA A 70 3.23 7.50 -10.75
CA ALA A 70 4.66 7.44 -11.01
C ALA A 70 5.00 6.53 -12.20
N LEU A 71 4.32 5.39 -12.37
CA LEU A 71 4.43 4.54 -13.56
C LEU A 71 3.99 5.29 -14.82
N ALA A 72 2.84 5.99 -14.77
CA ALA A 72 2.33 6.76 -15.91
C ALA A 72 3.33 7.85 -16.37
N ASN A 73 4.02 8.46 -15.41
CA ASN A 73 5.05 9.47 -15.63
C ASN A 73 6.45 8.89 -15.93
N ARG A 74 6.57 7.57 -16.12
CA ARG A 74 7.84 6.86 -16.38
C ARG A 74 8.91 7.10 -15.32
N GLN A 75 8.48 7.35 -14.08
CA GLN A 75 9.36 7.51 -12.92
C GLN A 75 9.76 6.17 -12.31
N LEU A 76 9.03 5.10 -12.64
CA LEU A 76 9.25 3.74 -12.16
C LEU A 76 9.35 2.77 -13.34
N ASP A 77 10.13 1.72 -13.15
CA ASP A 77 10.28 0.61 -14.10
C ASP A 77 9.54 -0.64 -13.59
N PHE A 78 9.55 -0.85 -12.27
CA PHE A 78 8.83 -1.93 -11.58
C PHE A 78 7.95 -1.38 -10.46
N ALA A 79 6.87 -2.10 -10.16
CA ALA A 79 5.97 -1.76 -9.07
C ALA A 79 5.64 -2.97 -8.20
N VAL A 80 5.87 -2.83 -6.90
CA VAL A 80 5.44 -3.75 -5.84
C VAL A 80 4.16 -3.16 -5.24
N GLN A 81 3.02 -3.65 -5.71
CA GLN A 81 1.71 -3.12 -5.33
C GLN A 81 0.60 -4.19 -5.36
N GLY A 82 -0.58 -3.78 -4.90
CA GLY A 82 -1.76 -4.64 -4.83
C GLY A 82 -2.39 -4.99 -6.17
N ASP A 83 -3.27 -5.99 -6.14
CA ASP A 83 -4.07 -6.45 -7.28
C ASP A 83 -5.01 -5.37 -7.82
N LEU A 84 -5.74 -4.66 -6.95
CA LEU A 84 -6.63 -3.58 -7.36
C LEU A 84 -5.90 -2.47 -8.14
N PRO A 85 -4.85 -1.82 -7.60
CA PRO A 85 -4.17 -0.76 -8.34
C PRO A 85 -3.49 -1.27 -9.61
N ALA A 86 -2.97 -2.51 -9.64
CA ALA A 86 -2.41 -3.09 -10.86
C ALA A 86 -3.46 -3.23 -11.98
N VAL A 87 -4.66 -3.71 -11.65
CA VAL A 87 -5.79 -3.80 -12.60
C VAL A 87 -6.23 -2.41 -13.05
N VAL A 88 -6.35 -1.45 -12.11
CA VAL A 88 -6.72 -0.06 -12.43
C VAL A 88 -5.70 0.59 -13.36
N ALA A 89 -4.39 0.39 -13.15
CA ALA A 89 -3.35 0.88 -14.06
C ALA A 89 -3.52 0.33 -15.48
N LYS A 90 -3.67 -1.00 -15.60
CA LYS A 90 -3.82 -1.65 -16.91
C LYS A 90 -5.09 -1.19 -17.63
N ALA A 91 -6.21 -1.10 -16.90
CA ALA A 91 -7.47 -0.59 -17.43
C ALA A 91 -7.39 0.90 -17.83
N GLY A 92 -6.56 1.68 -17.12
CA GLY A 92 -6.25 3.07 -17.44
C GLY A 92 -5.29 3.27 -18.62
N GLY A 93 -4.85 2.19 -19.28
CA GLY A 93 -4.02 2.25 -20.49
C GLY A 93 -2.51 2.17 -20.24
N LEU A 94 -2.04 1.99 -19.00
CA LEU A 94 -0.64 1.72 -18.75
C LEU A 94 -0.29 0.32 -19.26
N ASP A 95 0.77 0.21 -20.05
CA ASP A 95 1.23 -1.09 -20.56
C ASP A 95 2.04 -1.87 -19.51
N THR A 96 1.37 -2.30 -18.45
CA THR A 96 1.97 -3.10 -17.39
C THR A 96 1.75 -4.60 -17.62
N ARG A 97 2.63 -5.41 -17.03
CA ARG A 97 2.53 -6.87 -16.98
C ARG A 97 2.86 -7.37 -15.58
N LEU A 98 2.07 -8.31 -15.08
CA LEU A 98 2.40 -9.04 -13.85
C LEU A 98 3.53 -10.04 -14.15
N ILE A 99 4.66 -9.90 -13.46
CA ILE A 99 5.84 -10.75 -13.65
C ILE A 99 6.07 -11.73 -12.50
N ALA A 100 5.61 -11.40 -11.30
CA ALA A 100 5.76 -12.22 -10.10
C ALA A 100 4.65 -11.90 -9.10
N ALA A 101 4.20 -12.92 -8.36
CA ALA A 101 3.32 -12.76 -7.21
C ALA A 101 4.19 -12.73 -5.94
N ASP A 102 4.15 -11.62 -5.21
CA ASP A 102 4.99 -11.40 -4.03
C ASP A 102 4.35 -11.92 -2.74
N ASN A 103 3.05 -11.63 -2.56
CA ASN A 103 2.23 -12.08 -1.45
C ASN A 103 0.82 -12.41 -1.94
N LEU A 104 0.15 -13.33 -1.26
CA LEU A 104 -1.23 -13.71 -1.55
C LEU A 104 -2.09 -13.66 -0.28
N LEU A 105 -3.39 -13.46 -0.46
CA LEU A 105 -4.41 -13.61 0.58
C LEU A 105 -4.21 -12.76 1.84
N SER A 106 -3.90 -11.46 1.67
CA SER A 106 -3.84 -10.53 2.79
C SER A 106 -5.21 -10.34 3.46
N SER A 107 -5.25 -10.41 4.78
CA SER A 107 -6.46 -10.17 5.59
C SER A 107 -6.73 -8.68 5.81
N THR A 108 -8.02 -8.35 5.98
CA THR A 108 -8.47 -7.03 6.46
C THR A 108 -9.44 -7.21 7.61
N TYR A 109 -9.43 -6.26 8.54
CA TYR A 109 -10.19 -6.29 9.78
C TYR A 109 -10.93 -4.97 9.95
N LEU A 110 -12.19 -5.04 10.34
CA LEU A 110 -12.96 -3.88 10.74
C LEU A 110 -12.70 -3.60 12.22
N VAL A 111 -12.28 -2.38 12.53
CA VAL A 111 -12.04 -1.92 13.90
C VAL A 111 -13.01 -0.80 14.21
N VAL A 112 -13.67 -0.89 15.36
CA VAL A 112 -14.53 0.18 15.92
C VAL A 112 -13.86 0.77 17.17
N PRO A 113 -14.20 1.98 17.63
CA PRO A 113 -13.76 2.48 18.93
C PRO A 113 -14.02 1.47 20.06
N ALA A 114 -13.13 1.38 21.05
CA ALA A 114 -13.19 0.32 22.06
C ALA A 114 -14.52 0.29 22.84
N ASP A 115 -15.12 1.45 23.10
CA ASP A 115 -16.40 1.63 23.78
C ASP A 115 -17.63 1.60 22.83
N SER A 116 -17.42 1.34 21.53
CA SER A 116 -18.51 1.29 20.56
C SER A 116 -19.48 0.13 20.83
N PRO A 117 -20.80 0.37 20.77
CA PRO A 117 -21.81 -0.68 20.89
C PRO A 117 -21.88 -1.57 19.64
N ALA A 118 -21.31 -1.15 18.50
CA ALA A 118 -21.35 -1.93 17.26
C ALA A 118 -20.68 -3.30 17.42
N ARG A 119 -21.31 -4.34 16.87
CA ARG A 119 -20.82 -5.73 16.90
C ARG A 119 -20.79 -6.37 15.50
N THR A 120 -21.48 -5.77 14.54
CA THR A 120 -21.62 -6.28 13.17
C THR A 120 -21.47 -5.15 12.16
N LEU A 121 -21.28 -5.49 10.88
CA LEU A 121 -21.29 -4.53 9.78
C LEU A 121 -22.61 -3.76 9.67
N ASN A 122 -23.74 -4.40 10.00
CA ASN A 122 -25.06 -3.75 9.92
C ASN A 122 -25.20 -2.60 10.92
N ASP A 123 -24.56 -2.69 12.09
CA ASP A 123 -24.60 -1.64 13.11
C ASP A 123 -23.91 -0.35 12.64
N LEU A 124 -23.07 -0.44 11.61
CA LEU A 124 -22.33 0.67 11.04
C LEU A 124 -23.02 1.30 9.81
N LYS A 125 -24.20 0.83 9.38
CA LYS A 125 -24.92 1.45 8.25
C LYS A 125 -25.18 2.94 8.53
N GLY A 126 -24.88 3.78 7.54
CA GLY A 126 -24.97 5.24 7.62
C GLY A 126 -23.89 5.91 8.48
N LYS A 127 -23.01 5.15 9.13
CA LYS A 127 -21.92 5.65 9.99
C LYS A 127 -20.68 6.00 9.18
N ARG A 128 -19.76 6.75 9.80
CA ARG A 128 -18.47 7.14 9.22
C ARG A 128 -17.51 5.96 9.31
N VAL A 129 -17.29 5.28 8.18
CA VAL A 129 -16.38 4.13 8.12
C VAL A 129 -15.22 4.47 7.20
N ALA A 130 -14.00 4.47 7.72
CA ALA A 130 -12.82 4.80 6.93
C ALA A 130 -12.22 3.55 6.26
N LEU A 131 -11.66 3.74 5.07
CA LEU A 131 -10.82 2.77 4.39
C LEU A 131 -9.78 3.49 3.53
N PHE A 132 -8.72 2.79 3.14
CA PHE A 132 -7.72 3.36 2.24
C PHE A 132 -8.05 3.03 0.77
N LYS A 133 -8.64 3.99 0.04
CA LYS A 133 -9.13 3.78 -1.33
C LYS A 133 -8.01 3.47 -2.31
N GLY A 134 -8.32 2.62 -3.29
CA GLY A 134 -7.41 2.26 -4.38
C GLY A 134 -6.33 1.23 -4.00
N THR A 135 -6.39 0.66 -2.80
CA THR A 135 -5.48 -0.39 -2.34
C THR A 135 -6.05 -1.80 -2.59
N ASN A 136 -5.24 -2.85 -2.46
CA ASN A 136 -5.73 -4.24 -2.43
C ASN A 136 -6.79 -4.45 -1.34
N LEU A 137 -6.62 -3.84 -0.16
CA LEU A 137 -7.59 -3.94 0.93
C LEU A 137 -8.94 -3.35 0.52
N HIS A 138 -8.95 -2.26 -0.26
CA HIS A 138 -10.19 -1.70 -0.78
C HIS A 138 -11.00 -2.74 -1.56
N LEU A 139 -10.37 -3.54 -2.43
CA LEU A 139 -11.05 -4.62 -3.16
C LEU A 139 -11.51 -5.74 -2.22
N ALA A 140 -10.70 -6.12 -1.24
CA ALA A 140 -11.07 -7.12 -0.25
C ALA A 140 -12.30 -6.68 0.57
N ILE A 141 -12.35 -5.42 1.00
CA ILE A 141 -13.46 -4.82 1.74
C ILE A 141 -14.73 -4.83 0.89
N LEU A 142 -14.67 -4.39 -0.37
CA LEU A 142 -15.83 -4.41 -1.26
C LEU A 142 -16.38 -5.82 -1.46
N ARG A 143 -15.52 -6.83 -1.55
CA ARG A 143 -15.93 -8.25 -1.61
C ARG A 143 -16.57 -8.71 -0.30
N ALA A 144 -15.99 -8.36 0.85
CA ALA A 144 -16.54 -8.71 2.15
C ALA A 144 -17.92 -8.07 2.39
N LEU A 145 -18.10 -6.79 2.04
CA LEU A 145 -19.39 -6.11 2.10
C LEU A 145 -20.42 -6.81 1.20
N LYS A 146 -20.05 -7.13 -0.05
CA LYS A 146 -20.94 -7.80 -1.01
C LYS A 146 -21.42 -9.16 -0.50
N GLN A 147 -20.58 -9.93 0.20
CA GLN A 147 -20.97 -11.21 0.80
C GLN A 147 -22.04 -11.06 1.88
N GLN A 148 -22.13 -9.89 2.51
CA GLN A 148 -23.15 -9.55 3.51
C GLN A 148 -24.37 -8.83 2.91
N GLY A 149 -24.45 -8.73 1.58
CA GLY A 149 -25.51 -7.98 0.90
C GLY A 149 -25.40 -6.46 1.09
N LEU A 150 -24.21 -5.96 1.47
CA LEU A 150 -23.92 -4.55 1.68
C LEU A 150 -23.03 -4.01 0.56
N GLY A 151 -23.06 -2.69 0.37
CA GLY A 151 -22.14 -1.96 -0.50
C GLY A 151 -21.44 -0.84 0.26
N GLU A 152 -20.37 -0.30 -0.33
CA GLU A 152 -19.65 0.86 0.24
C GLU A 152 -20.61 2.05 0.49
N ARG A 153 -21.65 2.19 -0.33
CA ARG A 153 -22.66 3.27 -0.23
C ARG A 153 -23.61 3.11 0.97
N ASP A 154 -23.65 1.95 1.62
CA ASP A 154 -24.40 1.78 2.87
C ASP A 154 -23.73 2.53 4.04
N PHE A 155 -22.52 3.06 3.85
CA PHE A 155 -21.73 3.76 4.85
C PHE A 155 -21.37 5.18 4.37
N ARG A 156 -21.07 6.09 5.29
CA ARG A 156 -20.41 7.35 4.99
C ARG A 156 -18.90 7.08 4.88
N THR A 157 -18.48 6.53 3.74
CA THR A 157 -17.10 6.07 3.57
C THR A 157 -16.11 7.23 3.45
N LEU A 158 -15.07 7.20 4.27
CA LEU A 158 -14.00 8.20 4.28
C LEU A 158 -12.71 7.60 3.74
N ASN A 159 -12.03 8.30 2.83
CA ASN A 159 -10.73 7.88 2.33
C ASN A 159 -9.62 8.41 3.24
N MET A 160 -8.90 7.53 3.91
CA MET A 160 -7.85 7.89 4.85
C MET A 160 -6.69 6.91 4.72
N ASP A 161 -5.47 7.42 4.85
CA ASP A 161 -4.32 6.54 5.08
C ASP A 161 -4.43 5.89 6.49
N PHE A 162 -3.68 4.82 6.71
CA PHE A 162 -3.81 4.07 7.97
C PHE A 162 -3.41 4.85 9.22
N ALA A 163 -2.48 5.79 9.13
CA ALA A 163 -2.10 6.62 10.27
C ALA A 163 -3.21 7.60 10.61
N THR A 164 -3.83 8.22 9.60
CA THR A 164 -5.00 9.08 9.75
C THR A 164 -6.20 8.29 10.29
N MET A 165 -6.44 7.06 9.81
CA MET A 165 -7.51 6.20 10.36
C MET A 165 -7.29 5.89 11.84
N ALA A 166 -6.06 5.54 12.24
CA ALA A 166 -5.74 5.25 13.65
C ALA A 166 -5.94 6.48 14.56
N ALA A 167 -5.52 7.66 14.09
CA ALA A 167 -5.75 8.92 14.80
C ALA A 167 -7.25 9.23 14.93
N ALA A 168 -8.00 9.12 13.82
CA ALA A 168 -9.43 9.39 13.80
C ALA A 168 -10.25 8.40 14.63
N LEU A 169 -9.81 7.14 14.74
CA LEU A 169 -10.43 6.15 15.64
C LEU A 169 -10.20 6.55 17.11
N THR A 170 -8.97 6.97 17.44
CA THR A 170 -8.60 7.45 18.79
C THR A 170 -9.42 8.67 19.20
N SER A 171 -9.59 9.65 18.31
CA SER A 171 -10.38 10.85 18.56
C SER A 171 -11.90 10.63 18.44
N LYS A 172 -12.34 9.43 18.02
CA LYS A 172 -13.75 9.08 17.74
C LYS A 172 -14.38 9.95 16.63
N ASP A 173 -13.56 10.47 15.72
CA ASP A 173 -13.99 11.18 14.51
C ASP A 173 -14.56 10.24 13.44
N ILE A 174 -14.40 8.93 13.63
CA ILE A 174 -15.00 7.88 12.81
C ILE A 174 -15.59 6.79 13.70
N ASP A 175 -16.60 6.09 13.17
CA ASP A 175 -17.33 5.04 13.87
C ASP A 175 -16.71 3.65 13.63
N GLY A 176 -15.89 3.52 12.58
CA GLY A 176 -15.06 2.35 12.32
C GLY A 176 -14.04 2.61 11.22
N ALA A 177 -13.05 1.74 11.12
CA ALA A 177 -12.05 1.78 10.06
C ALA A 177 -11.55 0.38 9.72
N TRP A 178 -11.23 0.19 8.44
CA TRP A 178 -10.63 -1.05 7.95
C TRP A 178 -9.11 -0.97 8.00
N PHE A 179 -8.49 -1.95 8.65
CA PHE A 179 -7.05 -2.09 8.76
C PHE A 179 -6.58 -3.43 8.21
N ASP A 180 -5.27 -3.56 8.02
CA ASP A 180 -4.58 -4.86 7.94
C ASP A 180 -4.24 -5.35 9.35
N ALA A 181 -3.14 -6.09 9.51
CA ALA A 181 -2.64 -6.56 10.81
C ALA A 181 -2.48 -5.46 11.88
N ARG A 182 -2.40 -4.16 11.52
CA ARG A 182 -2.43 -3.05 12.49
C ARG A 182 -3.68 -3.02 13.36
N ALA A 183 -4.76 -3.68 12.95
CA ALA A 183 -5.95 -3.87 13.77
C ALA A 183 -5.62 -4.49 15.14
N PHE A 184 -4.66 -5.42 15.19
CA PHE A 184 -4.27 -6.09 16.44
C PHE A 184 -3.51 -5.15 17.38
N ASP A 185 -2.68 -4.25 16.85
CA ASP A 185 -2.00 -3.22 17.65
C ASP A 185 -3.01 -2.23 18.26
N LEU A 186 -4.03 -1.84 17.49
CA LEU A 186 -5.12 -0.97 17.96
C LEU A 186 -5.97 -1.65 19.04
N GLN A 187 -6.20 -2.96 18.90
CA GLN A 187 -6.90 -3.72 19.92
C GLN A 187 -6.07 -3.91 21.19
N ALA A 188 -4.79 -4.23 21.06
CA ALA A 188 -3.89 -4.42 22.19
C ALA A 188 -3.66 -3.13 23.00
N SER A 189 -3.66 -1.98 22.33
CA SER A 189 -3.53 -0.66 22.97
C SER A 189 -4.85 -0.13 23.57
N GLY A 190 -5.97 -0.85 23.42
CA GLY A 190 -7.28 -0.43 23.92
C GLY A 190 -7.90 0.74 23.15
N VAL A 191 -7.32 1.13 22.01
CA VAL A 191 -7.84 2.20 21.15
C VAL A 191 -9.11 1.76 20.41
N GLY A 192 -9.11 0.52 19.93
CA GLY A 192 -10.22 -0.04 19.16
C GLY A 192 -10.49 -1.50 19.50
N ARG A 193 -11.53 -2.04 18.88
CA ARG A 193 -11.89 -3.47 18.97
C ARG A 193 -12.25 -3.98 17.59
N ILE A 194 -11.77 -5.18 17.25
CA ILE A 194 -12.12 -5.85 16.01
C ILE A 194 -13.56 -6.38 16.12
N VAL A 195 -14.33 -6.22 15.04
CA VAL A 195 -15.73 -6.72 14.89
C VAL A 195 -15.88 -7.56 13.64
#